data_AF-A0A9W8N026-F1
#
_entry.id   AF-A0A9W8N026-F1
#
_cell.length_a   1.000
_cell.length_b   1.000
_cell.length_c   1.000
_cell.angle_alpha   90.00
_cell.angle_beta   90.00
_cell.angle_gamma   90.00
#
_symmetry.space_group_name_H-M   'P 1'
#
loop_
_entity.id
_entity.type
_entity.pdbx_description
1 polymer ?
#
loop_
_entity_poly.entity_id
_entity_poly.type
_entity_poly.pdbx_seq_one_letter_code
_entity_poly.pdbx_strand_id
1 'polypeptide(L)'
;MPSQETILVHNSPEDEVVASPATQTVPSPRYPLSPLFRPSLIYAESSAELCEALIHIVLGWFSFYQAGYLHRDISIRNVFLCPSPVGQPAFEISSDFRQTATKSVEDLTLLLKRLSVEAGSHELSDIENQMMRVERFVQELGVSTSCSAFLIDSDIAAPWATCLGSEPDSRKRSGNPEFMSRGLLRSIELNSKYLQSPVDDLFSVYWVALWAILNNTHTSGRSDAEVRWRTKIAEGRLARADASVDICGLVELEETSYSPIVQEWSPALDSWFQSLDRLDDGWRRQKARLSRGLKPGDSPGGFYLPLSHYFALRGVADFLEMIKPHYTELRNCLPFT
;
A
#
# COMPACT_ATOMS: atom_id res chain seq x y z
N MET A 1 60.73 52.03 -12.41
CA MET A 1 60.90 51.04 -13.49
C MET A 1 60.29 49.74 -12.99
N PRO A 2 59.02 49.44 -13.30
CA PRO A 2 58.35 48.24 -12.79
C PRO A 2 58.68 47.04 -13.67
N SER A 3 59.08 45.94 -13.05
CA SER A 3 59.22 44.61 -13.65
C SER A 3 57.84 43.96 -13.71
N GLN A 4 57.44 43.56 -14.92
CA GLN A 4 56.25 42.77 -15.20
C GLN A 4 56.44 41.35 -14.66
N GLU A 5 55.51 40.87 -13.83
CA GLU A 5 55.35 39.45 -13.56
C GLU A 5 54.10 38.92 -14.25
N THR A 6 54.35 37.89 -15.05
CA THR A 6 53.45 37.19 -15.96
C THR A 6 52.45 36.34 -15.16
N ILE A 7 51.16 36.57 -15.39
CA ILE A 7 50.08 35.72 -14.89
C ILE A 7 50.03 34.45 -15.75
N LEU A 8 50.36 33.30 -15.15
CA LEU A 8 50.11 31.98 -15.72
C LEU A 8 48.65 31.60 -15.48
N VAL A 9 47.86 31.60 -16.56
CA VAL A 9 46.50 31.07 -16.60
C VAL A 9 46.59 29.55 -16.64
N HIS A 10 46.23 28.88 -15.54
CA HIS A 10 45.98 27.45 -15.53
C HIS A 10 44.60 27.17 -16.15
N ASN A 11 44.59 26.58 -17.35
CA ASN A 11 43.39 26.01 -17.94
C ASN A 11 43.03 24.72 -17.18
N SER A 12 41.92 24.75 -16.44
CA SER A 12 41.27 23.55 -15.93
C SER A 12 40.45 22.89 -17.05
N PRO A 13 40.45 21.56 -17.17
CA PRO A 13 39.67 20.86 -18.19
C PRO A 13 38.19 20.87 -17.81
N GLU A 14 37.41 21.31 -18.79
CA GLU A 14 35.97 21.19 -19.01
C GLU A 14 35.24 20.20 -18.09
N ASP A 15 34.41 20.76 -17.20
CA ASP A 15 33.33 20.04 -16.53
C ASP A 15 32.31 19.60 -17.59
N GLU A 16 32.30 18.30 -17.90
CA GLU A 16 31.18 17.66 -18.58
C GLU A 16 29.93 17.81 -17.71
N VAL A 17 29.05 18.72 -18.12
CA VAL A 17 27.69 18.88 -17.61
C VAL A 17 26.92 17.59 -17.92
N VAL A 18 26.92 16.66 -16.97
CA VAL A 18 26.02 15.50 -16.97
C VAL A 18 24.60 16.04 -16.89
N ALA A 19 23.87 15.93 -17.99
CA ALA A 19 22.48 16.31 -18.10
C ALA A 19 21.65 15.68 -16.97
N SER A 20 21.02 16.51 -16.15
CA SER A 20 20.02 16.06 -15.18
C SER A 20 18.88 15.34 -15.92
N PRO A 21 18.46 14.15 -15.47
CA PRO A 21 17.32 13.48 -16.07
C PRO A 21 16.08 14.34 -15.86
N ALA A 22 15.34 14.56 -16.94
CA ALA A 22 14.13 15.36 -16.97
C ALA A 22 13.20 14.98 -15.82
N THR A 23 12.77 15.99 -15.06
CA THR A 23 11.73 15.90 -14.04
C THR A 23 10.44 15.44 -14.72
N GLN A 24 10.19 14.12 -14.73
CA GLN A 24 8.90 13.59 -15.13
C GLN A 24 7.89 14.07 -14.09
N THR A 25 7.02 14.99 -14.50
CA THR A 25 5.87 15.42 -13.69
C THR A 25 5.00 14.21 -13.44
N VAL A 26 4.79 13.87 -12.16
CA VAL A 26 3.85 12.83 -11.72
C VAL A 26 2.50 13.09 -12.40
N PRO A 27 1.92 12.12 -13.12
CA PRO A 27 0.59 12.28 -13.66
C PRO A 27 -0.41 12.30 -12.50
N SER A 28 -0.77 13.49 -12.03
CA SER A 28 -1.96 13.67 -11.19
C SER A 28 -3.18 13.67 -12.12
N PRO A 29 -4.11 12.73 -11.98
CA PRO A 29 -5.40 12.89 -12.61
C PRO A 29 -6.10 14.08 -11.95
N ARG A 30 -6.04 15.25 -12.60
CA ARG A 30 -6.80 16.44 -12.20
C ARG A 30 -8.24 16.24 -12.62
N TYR A 31 -8.99 15.45 -11.86
CA TYR A 31 -10.44 15.51 -11.93
C TYR A 31 -10.88 16.80 -11.24
N PRO A 32 -11.55 17.75 -11.91
CA PRO A 32 -12.22 18.82 -11.20
C PRO A 32 -13.20 18.16 -10.23
N LEU A 33 -13.00 18.38 -8.93
CA LEU A 33 -13.87 17.84 -7.88
C LEU A 33 -15.26 18.44 -8.07
N SER A 34 -16.09 17.74 -8.82
CA SER A 34 -17.49 18.09 -8.99
C SER A 34 -18.23 17.88 -7.66
N PRO A 35 -19.35 18.58 -7.41
CA PRO A 35 -20.22 18.33 -6.26
C PRO A 35 -20.82 16.91 -6.20
N LEU A 36 -20.50 16.03 -7.16
CA LEU A 36 -20.96 14.64 -7.23
C LEU A 36 -20.12 13.67 -6.39
N PHE A 37 -19.00 14.08 -5.81
CA PHE A 37 -18.16 13.17 -5.01
C PHE A 37 -18.52 13.22 -3.52
N ARG A 38 -18.71 12.05 -2.90
CA ARG A 38 -18.81 11.96 -1.45
C ARG A 38 -17.40 12.01 -0.87
N PRO A 39 -17.12 12.94 0.06
CA PRO A 39 -15.82 13.01 0.67
C PRO A 39 -15.70 11.81 1.62
N SER A 40 -14.99 10.76 1.21
CA SER A 40 -14.67 9.59 2.04
C SER A 40 -15.63 8.39 2.03
N LEU A 41 -15.06 7.23 2.36
CA LEU A 41 -15.71 5.93 2.51
C LEU A 41 -16.67 5.84 3.71
N ILE A 42 -16.61 6.79 4.65
CA ILE A 42 -17.55 6.83 5.79
C ILE A 42 -19.01 6.99 5.36
N TYR A 43 -19.24 7.41 4.10
CA TYR A 43 -20.56 7.60 3.50
C TYR A 43 -21.03 6.43 2.64
N ALA A 44 -20.36 5.28 2.70
CA ALA A 44 -20.86 4.07 2.05
C ALA A 44 -22.23 3.69 2.64
N GLU A 45 -23.20 3.42 1.78
CA GLU A 45 -24.59 3.12 2.11
C GLU A 45 -24.81 1.63 2.36
N SER A 46 -23.85 0.78 2.00
CA SER A 46 -23.92 -0.66 2.24
C SER A 46 -22.52 -1.27 2.36
N SER A 47 -22.47 -2.48 2.94
CA SER A 47 -21.24 -3.26 2.99
C SER A 47 -20.75 -3.65 1.60
N ALA A 48 -21.66 -3.86 0.66
CA ALA A 48 -21.36 -4.11 -0.75
C ALA A 48 -20.61 -2.92 -1.38
N GLU A 49 -21.13 -1.70 -1.21
CA GLU A 49 -20.52 -0.48 -1.75
C GLU A 49 -19.15 -0.22 -1.13
N LEU A 50 -19.02 -0.37 0.19
CA LEU A 50 -17.72 -0.24 0.85
C LEU A 50 -16.71 -1.27 0.31
N CYS A 51 -17.17 -2.50 0.05
CA CYS A 51 -16.30 -3.56 -0.44
C CYS A 51 -15.80 -3.28 -1.86
N GLU A 52 -16.70 -2.90 -2.76
CA GLU A 52 -16.35 -2.51 -4.13
C GLU A 52 -15.40 -1.31 -4.13
N ALA A 53 -15.66 -0.30 -3.30
CA ALA A 53 -14.81 0.87 -3.13
C ALA A 53 -13.39 0.50 -2.66
N LEU A 54 -13.27 -0.38 -1.67
CA LEU A 54 -11.97 -0.84 -1.17
C LEU A 54 -11.19 -1.64 -2.23
N ILE A 55 -11.88 -2.45 -3.04
CA ILE A 55 -11.27 -3.13 -4.17
C ILE A 55 -10.71 -2.12 -5.18
N HIS A 56 -11.49 -1.09 -5.53
CA HIS A 56 -11.02 -0.04 -6.43
C HIS A 56 -9.87 0.79 -5.85
N ILE A 57 -9.84 1.02 -4.54
CA ILE A 57 -8.71 1.70 -3.89
C ILE A 57 -7.43 0.85 -3.97
N VAL A 58 -7.50 -0.46 -3.71
CA VAL A 58 -6.34 -1.35 -3.81
C VAL A 58 -5.83 -1.42 -5.26
N LEU A 59 -6.74 -1.56 -6.23
CA LEU A 59 -6.38 -1.57 -7.66
C LEU A 59 -5.82 -0.22 -8.11
N GLY A 60 -6.41 0.89 -7.69
CA GLY A 60 -5.94 2.24 -7.99
C GLY A 60 -4.56 2.52 -7.39
N TRP A 61 -4.34 2.13 -6.13
CA TRP A 61 -3.00 2.15 -5.52
C TRP A 61 -2.01 1.31 -6.32
N PHE A 62 -2.41 0.12 -6.77
CA PHE A 62 -1.51 -0.73 -7.52
C PHE A 62 -1.21 -0.18 -8.92
N SER A 63 -2.17 0.44 -9.61
CA SER A 63 -1.90 1.21 -10.84
C SER A 63 -0.90 2.34 -10.60
N PHE A 64 -1.01 3.05 -9.46
CA PHE A 64 -0.07 4.08 -9.06
C PHE A 64 1.34 3.50 -8.78
N TYR A 65 1.40 2.32 -8.15
CA TYR A 65 2.64 1.58 -7.93
C TYR A 65 3.31 1.15 -9.24
N GLN A 66 2.54 0.63 -10.19
CA GLN A 66 3.03 0.24 -11.51
C GLN A 66 3.61 1.42 -12.29
N ALA A 67 3.05 2.62 -12.10
CA ALA A 67 3.60 3.86 -12.66
C ALA A 67 4.91 4.32 -11.98
N GLY A 68 5.37 3.58 -10.97
CA GLY A 68 6.63 3.79 -10.31
C GLY A 68 6.56 4.74 -9.12
N TYR A 69 5.53 4.64 -8.29
CA TYR A 69 5.40 5.48 -7.10
C TYR A 69 4.92 4.68 -5.89
N LEU A 70 5.45 5.01 -4.71
CA LEU A 70 4.83 4.63 -3.44
C LEU A 70 3.94 5.79 -2.99
N HIS A 71 2.73 5.50 -2.51
CA HIS A 71 1.78 6.54 -2.12
C HIS A 71 2.18 7.19 -0.79
N ARG A 72 2.49 6.36 0.21
CA ARG A 72 3.05 6.77 1.52
C ARG A 72 2.13 7.61 2.41
N ASP A 73 0.93 7.95 1.94
CA ASP A 73 -0.11 8.64 2.73
C ASP A 73 -1.53 8.24 2.37
N ILE A 74 -1.79 6.94 2.36
CA ILE A 74 -3.17 6.48 2.21
C ILE A 74 -3.89 6.76 3.52
N SER A 75 -4.92 7.61 3.46
CA SER A 75 -5.69 8.02 4.62
C SER A 75 -7.16 8.20 4.26
N ILE A 76 -8.03 8.29 5.26
CA ILE A 76 -9.47 8.47 5.06
C ILE A 76 -9.84 9.76 4.30
N ARG A 77 -8.93 10.75 4.29
CA ARG A 77 -9.09 12.03 3.58
C ARG A 77 -8.66 11.95 2.12
N ASN A 78 -7.84 10.95 1.78
CA ASN A 78 -7.25 10.78 0.45
C ASN A 78 -8.01 9.74 -0.38
N VAL A 79 -9.13 9.24 0.13
CA VAL A 79 -10.02 8.30 -0.57
C VAL A 79 -11.38 8.96 -0.81
N PHE A 80 -11.86 8.86 -2.04
CA PHE A 80 -13.14 9.44 -2.45
C PHE A 80 -14.06 8.34 -2.94
N LEU A 81 -15.32 8.42 -2.51
CA LEU A 81 -16.39 7.53 -2.95
C LEU A 81 -17.14 8.21 -4.11
N CYS A 82 -17.35 7.47 -5.18
CA CYS A 82 -18.15 7.85 -6.34
C CYS A 82 -19.58 7.30 -6.15
N PRO A 83 -20.59 8.15 -5.88
CA PRO A 83 -21.98 7.70 -5.74
C PRO A 83 -22.55 7.07 -7.01
N SER A 84 -21.90 7.33 -8.15
CA SER A 84 -22.20 6.68 -9.41
C SER A 84 -20.88 6.18 -9.99
N PRO A 85 -20.70 4.86 -10.15
CA PRO A 85 -19.47 4.30 -10.69
C PRO A 85 -19.11 4.94 -12.04
N VAL A 86 -17.87 5.39 -12.17
CA VAL A 86 -17.37 6.02 -13.40
C VAL A 86 -16.80 4.95 -14.30
N GLY A 87 -17.20 4.93 -15.57
CA GLY A 87 -16.63 3.99 -16.54
C GLY A 87 -15.13 4.23 -16.74
N GLN A 88 -14.35 3.15 -16.76
CA GLN A 88 -12.90 3.19 -16.97
C GLN A 88 -12.45 2.02 -17.86
N PRO A 89 -11.26 2.11 -18.48
CA PRO A 89 -10.63 0.95 -19.09
C PRO A 89 -10.52 -0.20 -18.09
N ALA A 90 -10.60 -1.44 -18.58
CA ALA A 90 -10.40 -2.61 -17.74
C ALA A 90 -9.05 -2.51 -17.03
N PHE A 91 -9.01 -2.85 -15.74
CA PHE A 91 -7.77 -2.95 -15.00
C PHE A 91 -6.83 -3.97 -15.68
N GLU A 92 -5.59 -3.55 -15.94
CA GLU A 92 -4.55 -4.37 -16.54
C GLU A 92 -3.22 -4.16 -15.81
N ILE A 93 -2.43 -5.24 -15.73
CA ILE A 93 -1.02 -5.12 -15.34
C ILE A 93 -0.23 -4.67 -16.56
N SER A 94 0.35 -3.47 -16.49
CA SER A 94 1.06 -2.90 -17.65
C SER A 94 2.20 -3.79 -18.12
N SER A 95 2.41 -3.86 -19.43
CA SER A 95 3.50 -4.61 -20.05
C SER A 95 4.87 -4.21 -19.50
N ASP A 96 5.06 -2.91 -19.28
CA ASP A 96 6.32 -2.34 -18.81
C ASP A 96 6.61 -2.76 -17.37
N PHE A 97 5.59 -2.71 -16.50
CA PHE A 97 5.72 -3.21 -15.14
C PHE A 97 5.95 -4.73 -15.14
N ARG A 98 5.21 -5.49 -15.94
CA ARG A 98 5.38 -6.95 -16.07
C ARG A 98 6.81 -7.30 -16.42
N GLN A 99 7.37 -6.69 -17.47
CA GLN A 99 8.74 -6.94 -17.90
C GLN A 99 9.75 -6.55 -16.81
N THR A 100 9.58 -5.37 -16.20
CA THR A 100 10.49 -4.85 -15.17
C THR A 100 10.48 -5.72 -13.91
N ALA A 101 9.29 -6.05 -13.43
CA ALA A 101 9.09 -6.83 -12.22
C ALA A 101 9.61 -8.27 -12.40
N THR A 102 9.26 -8.95 -13.50
CA THR A 102 9.76 -10.30 -13.78
C THR A 102 11.28 -10.34 -13.82
N LYS A 103 11.90 -9.49 -14.65
CA LYS A 103 13.37 -9.46 -14.79
C LYS A 103 14.06 -9.17 -13.45
N SER A 104 13.59 -8.17 -12.71
CA SER A 104 14.21 -7.78 -11.44
C SER A 104 14.12 -8.90 -10.38
N VAL A 105 13.01 -9.63 -10.33
CA VAL A 105 12.81 -10.72 -9.36
C VAL A 105 13.57 -11.98 -9.76
N GLU A 106 13.73 -12.26 -11.05
CA GLU A 106 14.63 -13.31 -11.56
C GLU A 106 16.09 -13.02 -11.17
N ASP A 107 16.54 -11.78 -11.37
CA ASP A 107 17.89 -11.34 -10.98
C ASP A 107 18.11 -11.50 -9.47
N LEU A 108 17.12 -11.10 -8.65
CA LEU A 108 17.16 -11.28 -7.20
C LEU A 108 17.18 -12.77 -6.80
N THR A 109 16.40 -13.60 -7.48
CA THR A 109 16.32 -15.05 -7.23
C THR A 109 17.66 -15.73 -7.53
N LEU A 110 18.31 -15.36 -8.65
CA LEU A 110 19.64 -15.86 -9.01
C LEU A 110 20.67 -15.44 -7.96
N LEU A 111 20.59 -14.21 -7.48
CA LEU A 111 21.48 -13.68 -6.46
C LEU A 111 21.32 -14.39 -5.11
N LEU A 112 20.08 -14.62 -4.67
CA LEU A 112 19.79 -15.38 -3.45
C LEU A 112 20.34 -16.81 -3.51
N LYS A 113 20.24 -17.47 -4.68
CA LYS A 113 20.86 -18.78 -4.91
C LYS A 113 22.39 -18.71 -4.76
N ARG A 114 23.04 -17.68 -5.32
CA ARG A 114 24.49 -17.47 -5.19
C ARG A 114 24.94 -17.21 -3.75
N LEU A 115 24.10 -16.54 -2.96
CA LEU A 115 24.35 -16.28 -1.54
C LEU A 115 24.03 -17.49 -0.64
N SER A 116 23.72 -18.65 -1.21
CA SER A 116 23.31 -19.87 -0.48
C SER A 116 22.11 -19.65 0.44
N VAL A 117 21.20 -18.74 0.06
CA VAL A 117 19.95 -18.47 0.77
C VAL A 117 18.82 -19.27 0.12
N GLU A 118 18.92 -20.61 0.17
CA GLU A 118 18.03 -21.54 -0.56
C GLU A 118 16.54 -21.38 -0.17
N ALA A 119 16.25 -21.10 1.10
CA ALA A 119 14.88 -20.90 1.59
C ALA A 119 14.24 -19.58 1.12
N GLY A 120 15.01 -18.65 0.53
CA GLY A 120 14.51 -17.38 0.01
C GLY A 120 14.10 -17.44 -1.46
N SER A 121 14.79 -18.25 -2.26
CA SER A 121 14.64 -18.26 -3.72
C SER A 121 13.34 -18.89 -4.22
N HIS A 122 12.80 -19.89 -3.51
CA HIS A 122 11.54 -20.54 -3.93
C HIS A 122 10.30 -19.67 -3.68
N GLU A 123 10.34 -18.80 -2.67
CA GLU A 123 9.21 -17.93 -2.34
C GLU A 123 9.07 -16.81 -3.40
N LEU A 124 10.19 -16.28 -3.88
CA LEU A 124 10.22 -15.15 -4.82
C LEU A 124 10.10 -15.55 -6.29
N SER A 125 10.36 -16.82 -6.64
CA SER A 125 10.35 -17.28 -8.04
C SER A 125 8.97 -17.28 -8.70
N ASP A 126 7.92 -16.85 -7.98
CA ASP A 126 6.53 -17.04 -8.37
C ASP A 126 5.81 -15.76 -8.82
N ILE A 127 6.56 -14.74 -9.24
CA ILE A 127 5.99 -13.42 -9.56
C ILE A 127 4.95 -13.47 -10.70
N GLU A 128 5.15 -14.31 -11.71
CA GLU A 128 4.20 -14.48 -12.81
C GLU A 128 2.88 -15.08 -12.33
N ASN A 129 2.93 -16.05 -11.41
CA ASN A 129 1.74 -16.59 -10.78
C ASN A 129 1.03 -15.53 -9.92
N GLN A 130 1.74 -14.61 -9.26
CA GLN A 130 1.11 -13.50 -8.56
C GLN A 130 0.35 -12.58 -9.52
N MET A 131 0.93 -12.25 -10.67
CA MET A 131 0.26 -11.45 -11.71
C MET A 131 -0.99 -12.16 -12.23
N MET A 132 -0.89 -13.45 -12.55
CA MET A 132 -2.04 -14.27 -12.99
C MET A 132 -3.14 -14.35 -11.93
N ARG A 133 -2.78 -14.46 -10.64
CA ARG A 133 -3.75 -14.42 -9.53
C ARG A 133 -4.52 -13.10 -9.53
N VAL A 134 -3.83 -11.96 -9.64
CA VAL A 134 -4.48 -10.64 -9.69
C VAL A 134 -5.44 -10.55 -10.87
N GLU A 135 -4.98 -10.85 -12.09
CA GLU A 135 -5.79 -10.75 -13.31
C GLU A 135 -7.04 -11.65 -13.23
N ARG A 136 -6.85 -12.90 -12.76
CA ARG A 136 -7.95 -13.84 -12.55
C ARG A 136 -8.97 -13.32 -11.54
N PHE A 137 -8.53 -12.85 -10.36
CA PHE A 137 -9.48 -12.40 -9.34
C PHE A 137 -10.20 -11.11 -9.72
N VAL A 138 -9.52 -10.18 -10.39
CA VAL A 138 -10.16 -8.98 -10.96
C VAL A 138 -11.27 -9.37 -11.94
N GLN A 139 -11.01 -10.35 -12.81
CA GLN A 139 -12.00 -10.86 -13.75
C GLN A 139 -13.19 -11.54 -13.04
N GLU A 140 -12.90 -12.42 -12.07
CA GLU A 140 -13.92 -13.15 -11.32
C GLU A 140 -14.82 -12.25 -10.47
N LEU A 141 -14.27 -11.16 -9.92
CA LEU A 141 -15.02 -10.17 -9.15
C LEU A 141 -15.86 -9.23 -10.03
N GLY A 142 -15.53 -9.10 -11.32
CA GLY A 142 -16.27 -8.26 -12.27
C GLY A 142 -16.16 -6.76 -11.99
N VAL A 143 -15.06 -6.32 -11.39
CA VAL A 143 -14.86 -4.95 -10.86
C VAL A 143 -13.96 -4.07 -11.74
N SER A 144 -13.63 -4.50 -12.96
CA SER A 144 -12.54 -3.90 -13.75
C SER A 144 -12.93 -2.70 -14.59
N THR A 145 -14.19 -2.55 -15.01
CA THR A 145 -14.60 -1.57 -16.03
C THR A 145 -15.35 -0.35 -15.48
N SER A 146 -15.59 -0.32 -14.17
CA SER A 146 -16.16 0.82 -13.46
C SER A 146 -15.34 1.13 -12.22
N CYS A 147 -15.39 2.37 -11.74
CA CYS A 147 -14.68 2.86 -10.56
C CYS A 147 -15.67 3.50 -9.59
N SER A 148 -15.84 2.90 -8.43
CA SER A 148 -16.68 3.38 -7.32
C SER A 148 -15.88 4.16 -6.28
N ALA A 149 -14.55 4.09 -6.29
CA ALA A 149 -13.70 4.91 -5.43
C ALA A 149 -12.30 5.12 -6.02
N PHE A 150 -11.70 6.26 -5.71
CA PHE A 150 -10.36 6.61 -6.16
C PHE A 150 -9.50 7.19 -5.03
N LEU A 151 -8.20 6.97 -5.15
CA LEU A 151 -7.16 7.50 -4.29
C LEU A 151 -6.66 8.82 -4.88
N ILE A 152 -6.50 9.84 -4.05
CA ILE A 152 -5.96 11.16 -4.41
C ILE A 152 -4.77 11.52 -3.53
N ASP A 153 -4.26 12.73 -3.75
CA ASP A 153 -3.25 13.39 -2.93
C ASP A 153 -1.93 12.63 -2.88
N SER A 154 -1.22 12.74 -4.01
CA SER A 154 0.11 12.14 -4.22
C SER A 154 1.24 13.14 -3.95
N ASP A 155 1.00 14.17 -3.15
CA ASP A 155 1.96 15.23 -2.86
C ASP A 155 3.23 14.72 -2.16
N ILE A 156 3.07 13.72 -1.28
CA ILE A 156 4.16 13.02 -0.59
C ILE A 156 4.46 11.64 -1.18
N ALA A 157 3.82 11.31 -2.30
CA ALA A 157 4.22 10.17 -3.10
C ALA A 157 5.65 10.34 -3.57
N ALA A 158 6.36 9.23 -3.69
CA ALA A 158 7.75 9.28 -4.07
C ALA A 158 8.09 8.14 -5.04
N PRO A 159 8.99 8.39 -6.01
CA PRO A 159 9.48 7.34 -6.87
C PRO A 159 10.04 6.20 -6.02
N TRP A 160 9.44 5.03 -6.15
CA TRP A 160 9.89 3.80 -5.51
C TRP A 160 11.40 3.53 -5.74
N ALA A 161 11.94 3.83 -6.93
CA ALA A 161 13.37 3.77 -7.21
C ALA A 161 14.23 4.67 -6.31
N THR A 162 13.70 5.82 -5.87
CA THR A 162 14.39 6.73 -4.92
C THR A 162 14.24 6.26 -3.48
N CYS A 163 13.05 5.78 -3.10
CA CYS A 163 12.75 5.30 -1.75
C CYS A 163 13.47 4.00 -1.42
N LEU A 164 13.48 3.07 -2.37
CA LEU A 164 14.02 1.72 -2.22
C LEU A 164 15.47 1.62 -2.72
N GLY A 165 15.91 2.57 -3.55
CA GLY A 165 17.25 2.64 -4.12
C GLY A 165 18.36 3.07 -3.15
N SER A 166 17.98 3.62 -2.00
CA SER A 166 18.89 4.20 -1.01
C SER A 166 18.84 3.48 0.32
N GLU A 167 19.89 3.66 1.14
CA GLU A 167 19.88 3.30 2.55
C GLU A 167 18.66 3.92 3.27
N PRO A 168 18.04 3.19 4.21
CA PRO A 168 16.88 3.71 4.94
C PRO A 168 17.24 4.96 5.75
N ASP A 169 16.49 6.05 5.55
CA ASP A 169 16.67 7.31 6.29
C ASP A 169 15.42 7.61 7.12
N SER A 170 15.64 7.87 8.42
CA SER A 170 14.66 8.38 9.37
C SER A 170 13.86 9.61 8.87
N ARG A 171 14.45 10.44 8.01
CA ARG A 171 13.81 11.65 7.43
C ARG A 171 12.93 11.36 6.22
N LYS A 172 13.02 10.16 5.64
CA LYS A 172 12.23 9.74 4.47
C LYS A 172 10.97 8.96 4.86
N ARG A 173 10.51 9.07 6.10
CA ARG A 173 9.23 8.49 6.55
C ARG A 173 8.15 9.55 6.45
N SER A 174 6.99 9.16 5.97
CA SER A 174 5.83 10.05 5.83
C SER A 174 4.54 9.27 6.01
N GLY A 175 3.45 10.02 6.09
CA GLY A 175 2.09 9.50 6.18
C GLY A 175 1.37 10.03 7.40
N ASN A 176 0.09 9.69 7.48
CA ASN A 176 -0.77 9.98 8.60
C ASN A 176 -0.66 8.87 9.68
N PRO A 177 -0.23 9.16 10.93
CA PRO A 177 0.01 8.16 11.97
C PRO A 177 -1.14 7.18 12.20
N GLU A 178 -2.38 7.67 12.13
CA GLU A 178 -3.63 6.91 12.29
C GLU A 178 -3.76 5.76 11.27
N PHE A 179 -3.06 5.84 10.14
CA PHE A 179 -3.10 4.87 9.05
C PHE A 179 -1.77 4.18 8.77
N MET A 180 -0.66 4.62 9.38
CA MET A 180 0.64 3.97 9.19
C MET A 180 0.67 2.51 9.70
N SER A 181 1.49 1.66 9.09
CA SER A 181 1.75 0.30 9.61
C SER A 181 2.38 0.30 11.01
N ARG A 182 2.31 -0.86 11.69
CA ARG A 182 2.94 -1.06 13.01
C ARG A 182 4.46 -0.83 12.95
N GLY A 183 5.11 -1.32 11.89
CA GLY A 183 6.56 -1.19 11.70
C GLY A 183 6.98 0.27 11.52
N LEU A 184 6.24 1.00 10.68
CA LEU A 184 6.50 2.41 10.39
C LEU A 184 6.30 3.28 11.65
N LEU A 185 5.17 3.13 12.35
CA LEU A 185 4.91 3.85 13.61
C LEU A 185 5.97 3.58 14.66
N ARG A 186 6.30 2.30 14.90
CA ARG A 186 7.34 1.92 15.86
C ARG A 186 8.68 2.57 15.51
N SER A 187 9.00 2.70 14.23
CA SER A 187 10.23 3.35 13.82
C SER A 187 10.24 4.84 14.18
N ILE A 188 9.09 5.52 14.05
CA ILE A 188 8.94 6.93 14.40
C ILE A 188 9.08 7.10 15.90
N GLU A 189 8.35 6.29 16.70
CA GLU A 189 8.42 6.27 18.16
C GLU A 189 9.87 6.09 18.67
N LEU A 190 10.63 5.19 18.02
CA LEU A 190 12.01 4.87 18.40
C LEU A 190 13.07 5.72 17.68
N ASN A 191 12.64 6.65 16.82
CA ASN A 191 13.50 7.40 15.90
C ASN A 191 14.53 6.51 15.16
N SER A 192 14.13 5.30 14.76
CA SER A 192 15.02 4.33 14.12
C SER A 192 14.94 4.38 12.59
N LYS A 193 16.01 4.04 11.89
CA LYS A 193 15.97 3.87 10.43
C LYS A 193 14.88 2.88 10.01
N TYR A 194 14.15 3.20 8.95
CA TYR A 194 13.06 2.35 8.43
C TYR A 194 12.96 2.50 6.92
N LEU A 195 12.71 1.37 6.25
CA LEU A 195 12.48 1.33 4.81
C LEU A 195 10.98 1.17 4.61
N GLN A 196 10.31 2.27 4.27
CA GLN A 196 8.90 2.25 3.94
C GLN A 196 8.71 1.43 2.65
N SER A 197 7.76 0.50 2.66
CA SER A 197 7.54 -0.50 1.62
C SER A 197 6.09 -0.49 1.13
N PRO A 198 5.78 -1.19 0.03
CA PRO A 198 4.40 -1.38 -0.43
C PRO A 198 3.48 -2.02 0.63
N VAL A 199 4.05 -2.81 1.55
CA VAL A 199 3.29 -3.44 2.65
C VAL A 199 2.76 -2.37 3.62
N ASP A 200 3.49 -1.26 3.80
CA ASP A 200 3.03 -0.15 4.64
C ASP A 200 1.80 0.55 4.05
N ASP A 201 1.78 0.77 2.74
CA ASP A 201 0.63 1.33 2.03
C ASP A 201 -0.58 0.38 2.12
N LEU A 202 -0.38 -0.94 1.95
CA LEU A 202 -1.45 -1.92 2.09
C LEU A 202 -2.05 -1.98 3.51
N PHE A 203 -1.21 -1.88 4.56
CA PHE A 203 -1.71 -1.69 5.93
C PHE A 203 -2.51 -0.40 6.06
N SER A 204 -2.10 0.66 5.37
CA SER A 204 -2.82 1.94 5.41
C SER A 204 -4.22 1.80 4.82
N VAL A 205 -4.40 1.03 3.75
CA VAL A 205 -5.73 0.69 3.20
C VAL A 205 -6.58 -0.07 4.24
N TYR A 206 -6.00 -1.04 4.96
CA TYR A 206 -6.70 -1.75 6.02
C TYR A 206 -7.20 -0.82 7.14
N TRP A 207 -6.34 0.10 7.60
CA TRP A 207 -6.73 1.08 8.63
C TRP A 207 -7.78 2.06 8.12
N VAL A 208 -7.76 2.41 6.83
CA VAL A 208 -8.82 3.19 6.18
C VAL A 208 -10.15 2.42 6.18
N ALA A 209 -10.14 1.13 5.86
CA ALA A 209 -11.33 0.28 5.92
C ALA A 209 -11.91 0.23 7.34
N LEU A 210 -11.07 -0.06 8.34
CA LEU A 210 -11.48 -0.11 9.75
C LEU A 210 -12.06 1.23 10.23
N TRP A 211 -11.42 2.35 9.83
CA TRP A 211 -11.92 3.68 10.13
C TRP A 211 -13.29 3.92 9.49
N ALA A 212 -13.46 3.56 8.22
CA ALA A 212 -14.71 3.71 7.48
C ALA A 212 -15.85 2.94 8.14
N ILE A 213 -15.59 1.71 8.59
CA ILE A 213 -16.54 0.85 9.28
C ILE A 213 -17.00 1.50 10.60
N LEU A 214 -16.06 1.86 11.46
CA LEU A 214 -16.37 2.39 12.79
C LEU A 214 -17.01 3.79 12.76
N ASN A 215 -16.69 4.59 11.73
CA ASN A 215 -17.17 5.96 11.57
C ASN A 215 -18.25 6.11 10.50
N ASN A 216 -18.85 5.00 10.02
CA ASN A 216 -19.88 5.06 8.98
C ASN A 216 -21.06 5.96 9.41
N THR A 217 -21.53 6.84 8.53
CA THR A 217 -22.54 7.85 8.86
C THR A 217 -23.96 7.31 8.87
N HIS A 218 -24.19 6.16 8.23
CA HIS A 218 -25.49 5.52 8.12
C HIS A 218 -25.73 4.49 9.23
N THR A 219 -24.77 4.24 10.11
CA THR A 219 -24.96 3.36 11.27
C THR A 219 -25.42 4.14 12.50
N SER A 220 -26.65 3.86 12.90
CA SER A 220 -27.24 4.33 14.16
C SER A 220 -27.02 3.30 15.28
N GLY A 221 -27.18 3.72 16.54
CA GLY A 221 -27.22 2.79 17.69
C GLY A 221 -25.89 2.10 18.02
N ARG A 222 -24.77 2.84 18.06
CA ARG A 222 -23.46 2.26 18.40
C ARG A 222 -23.40 1.72 19.82
N SER A 223 -22.79 0.56 19.99
CA SER A 223 -22.51 0.00 21.31
C SER A 223 -21.40 0.75 22.04
N ASP A 224 -21.32 0.60 23.36
CA ASP A 224 -20.23 1.19 24.16
C ASP A 224 -18.85 0.69 23.70
N ALA A 225 -18.77 -0.54 23.20
CA ALA A 225 -17.55 -1.11 22.66
C ALA A 225 -17.13 -0.42 21.35
N GLU A 226 -18.07 -0.16 20.44
CA GLU A 226 -17.79 0.58 19.20
C GLU A 226 -17.30 2.01 19.48
N VAL A 227 -17.89 2.68 20.48
CA VAL A 227 -17.43 4.01 20.92
C VAL A 227 -15.98 3.94 21.43
N ARG A 228 -15.64 2.91 22.21
CA ARG A 228 -14.25 2.69 22.67
C ARG A 228 -13.30 2.40 21.51
N TRP A 229 -13.68 1.54 20.57
CA TRP A 229 -12.84 1.23 19.40
C TRP A 229 -12.56 2.45 18.54
N ARG A 230 -13.58 3.30 18.31
CA ARG A 230 -13.40 4.59 17.60
C ARG A 230 -12.36 5.49 18.25
N THR A 231 -12.33 5.52 19.58
CA THR A 231 -11.33 6.30 20.32
C THR A 231 -9.96 5.66 20.17
N LYS A 232 -9.86 4.34 20.40
CA LYS A 232 -8.61 3.56 20.28
C LYS A 232 -7.95 3.72 18.91
N ILE A 233 -8.70 3.71 17.80
CA ILE A 233 -8.13 3.83 16.45
C ILE A 233 -7.49 5.21 16.19
N ALA A 234 -7.89 6.24 16.92
CA ALA A 234 -7.38 7.60 16.78
C ALA A 234 -6.25 7.93 17.77
N GLU A 235 -6.00 7.09 18.78
CA GLU A 235 -5.03 7.36 19.84
C GLU A 235 -3.59 7.05 19.44
N GLY A 236 -3.33 5.82 18.98
CA GLY A 236 -1.96 5.41 18.68
C GLY A 236 -1.79 3.91 18.41
N ARG A 237 -0.54 3.50 18.17
CA ARG A 237 -0.19 2.17 17.64
C ARG A 237 -0.75 0.99 18.42
N LEU A 238 -0.63 1.01 19.76
CA LEU A 238 -1.08 -0.10 20.62
C LEU A 238 -2.61 -0.13 20.71
N ALA A 239 -3.22 1.01 21.05
CA ALA A 239 -4.67 1.12 21.17
C ALA A 239 -5.39 0.70 19.87
N ARG A 240 -4.91 1.15 18.71
CA ARG A 240 -5.48 0.79 17.40
C ARG A 240 -5.35 -0.71 17.10
N ALA A 241 -4.21 -1.32 17.43
CA ALA A 241 -4.03 -2.76 17.28
C ALA A 241 -4.98 -3.53 18.20
N ASP A 242 -5.17 -3.08 19.44
CA ASP A 242 -6.10 -3.68 20.39
C ASP A 242 -7.55 -3.59 19.86
N ALA A 243 -7.96 -2.46 19.30
CA ALA A 243 -9.30 -2.33 18.67
C ALA A 243 -9.48 -3.29 17.49
N SER A 244 -8.44 -3.45 16.67
CA SER A 244 -8.43 -4.41 15.57
C SER A 244 -8.64 -5.84 16.06
N VAL A 245 -7.89 -6.25 17.09
CA VAL A 245 -7.99 -7.59 17.69
C VAL A 245 -9.38 -7.82 18.29
N ASP A 246 -9.90 -6.84 19.04
CA ASP A 246 -11.25 -6.92 19.64
C ASP A 246 -12.32 -7.16 18.54
N ILE A 247 -12.24 -6.42 17.42
CA ILE A 247 -13.21 -6.51 16.31
C ILE A 247 -13.07 -7.83 15.53
N CYS A 248 -11.85 -8.27 15.27
CA CYS A 248 -11.58 -9.55 14.61
C CYS A 248 -12.05 -10.74 15.46
N GLY A 249 -12.01 -10.62 16.79
CA GLY A 249 -12.50 -11.64 17.72
C GLY A 249 -14.02 -11.74 17.84
N LEU A 250 -14.79 -10.82 17.24
CA LEU A 250 -16.26 -10.82 17.35
C LEU A 250 -16.93 -12.04 16.71
N VAL A 251 -16.28 -12.66 15.73
CA VAL A 251 -16.75 -13.91 15.11
C VAL A 251 -17.01 -14.99 16.17
N GLU A 252 -16.30 -14.95 17.30
CA GLU A 252 -16.41 -15.94 18.36
C GLU A 252 -17.51 -15.64 19.39
N LEU A 253 -18.06 -14.42 19.41
CA LEU A 253 -18.81 -13.94 20.59
C LEU A 253 -20.35 -13.98 20.48
N GLU A 254 -20.95 -14.36 19.35
CA GLU A 254 -22.42 -14.41 19.13
C GLU A 254 -23.21 -13.15 19.59
N GLU A 255 -22.52 -12.03 19.83
CA GLU A 255 -23.12 -10.81 20.37
C GLU A 255 -23.73 -9.98 19.24
N THR A 256 -25.07 -9.87 19.23
CA THR A 256 -25.84 -9.13 18.22
C THR A 256 -25.93 -7.62 18.49
N SER A 257 -25.16 -7.11 19.47
CA SER A 257 -25.29 -5.73 19.95
C SER A 257 -24.53 -4.67 19.13
N TYR A 258 -23.76 -5.09 18.14
CA TYR A 258 -22.94 -4.21 17.30
C TYR A 258 -23.70 -3.66 16.09
N SER A 259 -23.23 -2.58 15.48
CA SER A 259 -23.82 -2.10 14.23
C SER A 259 -23.70 -3.14 13.11
N PRO A 260 -24.66 -3.20 12.16
CA PRO A 260 -24.64 -4.18 11.08
C PRO A 260 -23.33 -4.21 10.31
N ILE A 261 -22.76 -3.03 9.98
CA ILE A 261 -21.49 -2.94 9.26
C ILE A 261 -20.33 -3.62 10.00
N VAL A 262 -20.28 -3.53 11.34
CA VAL A 262 -19.22 -4.16 12.14
C VAL A 262 -19.39 -5.67 12.13
N GLN A 263 -20.63 -6.16 12.30
CA GLN A 263 -20.92 -7.59 12.27
C GLN A 263 -20.60 -8.20 10.89
N GLU A 264 -21.02 -7.52 9.82
CA GLU A 264 -20.83 -7.96 8.44
C GLU A 264 -19.35 -7.97 8.03
N TRP A 265 -18.57 -6.98 8.46
CA TRP A 265 -17.16 -6.86 8.07
C TRP A 265 -16.17 -7.58 8.98
N SER A 266 -16.54 -7.96 10.20
CA SER A 266 -15.62 -8.60 11.16
C SER A 266 -14.89 -9.82 10.57
N PRO A 267 -15.56 -10.79 9.90
CA PRO A 267 -14.87 -11.93 9.29
C PRO A 267 -13.86 -11.55 8.20
N ALA A 268 -14.21 -10.56 7.37
CA ALA A 268 -13.34 -10.06 6.31
C ALA A 268 -12.13 -9.30 6.90
N LEU A 269 -12.34 -8.51 7.95
CA LEU A 269 -11.27 -7.78 8.64
C LEU A 269 -10.28 -8.73 9.32
N ASP A 270 -10.74 -9.80 9.95
CA ASP A 270 -9.87 -10.83 10.53
C ASP A 270 -9.02 -11.52 9.45
N SER A 271 -9.68 -12.04 8.41
CA SER A 271 -9.00 -12.70 7.29
C SER A 271 -7.99 -11.78 6.62
N TRP A 272 -8.33 -10.50 6.44
CA TRP A 272 -7.44 -9.50 5.86
C TRP A 272 -6.25 -9.18 6.78
N PHE A 273 -6.48 -8.96 8.08
CA PHE A 273 -5.42 -8.64 9.03
C PHE A 273 -4.40 -9.79 9.11
N GLN A 274 -4.86 -11.04 9.19
CA GLN A 274 -3.99 -12.20 9.18
C GLN A 274 -3.20 -12.32 7.88
N SER A 275 -3.80 -11.98 6.75
CA SER A 275 -3.12 -11.94 5.45
C SER A 275 -2.00 -10.90 5.43
N LEU A 276 -2.27 -9.68 5.92
CA LEU A 276 -1.27 -8.61 6.02
C LEU A 276 -0.16 -8.92 7.02
N ASP A 277 -0.46 -9.56 8.15
CA ASP A 277 0.56 -9.93 9.13
C ASP A 277 1.51 -10.99 8.54
N ARG A 278 0.98 -11.99 7.82
CA ARG A 278 1.80 -12.96 7.06
C ARG A 278 2.66 -12.28 5.98
N LEU A 279 2.10 -11.29 5.29
CA LEU A 279 2.80 -10.53 4.25
C LEU A 279 3.97 -9.71 4.84
N ASP A 280 3.74 -8.98 5.94
CA ASP A 280 4.78 -8.20 6.64
C ASP A 280 5.85 -9.10 7.25
N ASP A 281 5.46 -10.22 7.83
CA ASP A 281 6.38 -11.23 8.32
C ASP A 281 7.28 -11.76 7.19
N GLY A 282 6.70 -12.05 6.02
CA GLY A 282 7.44 -12.43 4.82
C GLY A 282 8.43 -11.35 4.40
N TRP A 283 7.96 -10.11 4.29
CA TRP A 283 8.78 -8.95 3.93
C TRP A 283 9.96 -8.79 4.88
N ARG A 284 9.70 -8.78 6.19
CA ARG A 284 10.73 -8.64 7.23
C ARG A 284 11.74 -9.77 7.18
N ARG A 285 11.30 -11.03 7.01
CA ARG A 285 12.20 -12.19 6.90
C ARG A 285 13.12 -12.08 5.69
N GLN A 286 12.56 -11.78 4.50
CA GLN A 286 13.34 -11.71 3.27
C GLN A 286 14.30 -10.51 3.28
N LYS A 287 13.83 -9.34 3.75
CA LYS A 287 14.69 -8.16 3.97
C LYS A 287 15.85 -8.46 4.92
N ALA A 288 15.59 -9.14 6.04
CA ALA A 288 16.62 -9.50 7.01
C ALA A 288 17.65 -10.49 6.42
N ARG A 289 17.19 -11.48 5.64
CA ARG A 289 18.07 -12.43 4.93
C ARG A 289 19.00 -11.71 3.95
N LEU A 290 18.44 -10.83 3.12
CA LEU A 290 19.20 -10.03 2.17
C LEU A 290 20.24 -9.18 2.91
N SER A 291 19.82 -8.47 3.96
CA SER A 291 20.71 -7.59 4.72
C SER A 291 21.90 -8.32 5.37
N ARG A 292 21.78 -9.62 5.67
CA ARG A 292 22.91 -10.44 6.17
C ARG A 292 23.86 -10.91 5.06
N GLY A 293 23.36 -11.01 3.83
CA GLY A 293 24.13 -11.45 2.67
C GLY A 293 24.89 -10.32 1.96
N LEU A 294 24.52 -9.06 2.22
CA LEU A 294 25.18 -7.89 1.62
C LEU A 294 26.60 -7.70 2.15
N LYS A 295 27.53 -7.47 1.21
CA LYS A 295 28.91 -7.08 1.51
C LYS A 295 29.02 -5.56 1.60
N PRO A 296 30.02 -5.03 2.32
CA PRO A 296 30.34 -3.60 2.27
C PRO A 296 30.55 -3.14 0.82
N GLY A 297 29.77 -2.16 0.37
CA GLY A 297 29.83 -1.62 -0.99
C GLY A 297 28.70 -2.10 -1.92
N ASP A 298 27.91 -3.10 -1.54
CA ASP A 298 26.72 -3.49 -2.29
C ASP A 298 25.65 -2.38 -2.18
N SER A 299 25.04 -2.01 -3.31
CA SER A 299 23.95 -1.03 -3.32
C SER A 299 22.65 -1.68 -2.82
N PRO A 300 22.05 -1.22 -1.69
CA PRO A 300 20.81 -1.79 -1.17
C PRO A 300 19.65 -1.70 -2.17
N GLY A 301 19.71 -0.72 -3.06
CA GLY A 301 18.72 -0.48 -4.11
C GLY A 301 18.53 -1.64 -5.08
N GLY A 302 19.60 -2.39 -5.37
CA GLY A 302 19.52 -3.55 -6.26
C GLY A 302 18.67 -4.71 -5.70
N PHE A 303 18.39 -4.70 -4.39
CA PHE A 303 17.76 -5.83 -3.69
C PHE A 303 16.34 -5.51 -3.23
N TYR A 304 16.15 -4.33 -2.62
CA TYR A 304 14.85 -3.97 -2.06
C TYR A 304 13.80 -3.66 -3.11
N LEU A 305 14.24 -3.25 -4.29
CA LEU A 305 13.39 -2.89 -5.40
C LEU A 305 12.62 -4.12 -5.95
N PRO A 306 13.29 -5.21 -6.39
CA PRO A 306 12.60 -6.44 -6.77
C PRO A 306 11.79 -7.06 -5.64
N LEU A 307 12.30 -7.02 -4.41
CA LEU A 307 11.55 -7.51 -3.25
C LEU A 307 10.23 -6.76 -3.11
N SER A 308 10.24 -5.44 -3.29
CA SER A 308 9.04 -4.61 -3.19
C SER A 308 8.03 -4.93 -4.29
N HIS A 309 8.46 -5.20 -5.53
CA HIS A 309 7.56 -5.65 -6.59
C HIS A 309 6.82 -6.93 -6.22
N TYR A 310 7.56 -7.92 -5.73
CA TYR A 310 6.96 -9.19 -5.32
C TYR A 310 5.92 -8.98 -4.21
N PHE A 311 6.27 -8.21 -3.17
CA PHE A 311 5.36 -7.99 -2.03
C PHE A 311 4.17 -7.07 -2.37
N ALA A 312 4.31 -6.13 -3.30
CA ALA A 312 3.19 -5.35 -3.82
C ALA A 312 2.18 -6.24 -4.55
N LEU A 313 2.66 -7.04 -5.51
CA LEU A 313 1.84 -7.98 -6.28
C LEU A 313 1.16 -9.02 -5.40
N ARG A 314 1.94 -9.67 -4.52
CA ARG A 314 1.42 -10.66 -3.58
C ARG A 314 0.39 -10.05 -2.66
N GLY A 315 0.61 -8.84 -2.15
CA GLY A 315 -0.35 -8.16 -1.29
C GLY A 315 -1.68 -7.86 -1.98
N VAL A 316 -1.66 -7.42 -3.25
CA VAL A 316 -2.89 -7.26 -4.05
C VAL A 316 -3.57 -8.60 -4.32
N ALA A 317 -2.81 -9.62 -4.72
CA ALA A 317 -3.34 -10.96 -4.98
C ALA A 317 -3.99 -11.56 -3.73
N ASP A 318 -3.33 -11.49 -2.58
CA ASP A 318 -3.79 -12.02 -1.31
C ASP A 318 -5.02 -11.26 -0.79
N PHE A 319 -5.11 -9.94 -1.01
CA PHE A 319 -6.32 -9.16 -0.71
C PHE A 319 -7.51 -9.59 -1.59
N LEU A 320 -7.32 -9.66 -2.92
CA LEU A 320 -8.39 -10.03 -3.85
C LEU A 320 -8.88 -11.47 -3.62
N GLU A 321 -7.96 -12.39 -3.33
CA GLU A 321 -8.32 -13.77 -2.99
C GLU A 321 -9.15 -13.84 -1.71
N MET A 322 -8.71 -13.12 -0.67
CA MET A 322 -9.37 -13.10 0.62
C MET A 322 -10.75 -12.45 0.54
N ILE A 323 -10.89 -11.34 -0.18
CA ILE A 323 -12.15 -10.60 -0.22
C ILE A 323 -13.21 -11.32 -1.07
N LYS A 324 -12.80 -12.17 -2.02
CA LYS A 324 -13.72 -12.88 -2.93
C LYS A 324 -14.85 -13.67 -2.23
N PRO A 325 -14.59 -14.57 -1.27
CA PRO A 325 -15.67 -15.26 -0.55
C PRO A 325 -16.59 -14.28 0.18
N HIS A 326 -16.04 -13.25 0.83
CA HIS A 326 -16.81 -12.24 1.55
C HIS A 326 -17.60 -11.31 0.63
N TYR A 327 -17.11 -11.04 -0.58
CA TYR A 327 -17.77 -10.14 -1.53
C TYR A 327 -19.18 -10.63 -1.88
N THR A 328 -19.37 -11.94 -2.01
CA THR A 328 -20.69 -12.52 -2.26
C THR A 328 -21.63 -12.30 -1.07
N GLU A 329 -21.13 -12.48 0.16
CA GLU A 329 -21.88 -12.28 1.39
C GLU A 329 -22.27 -10.81 1.57
N LEU A 330 -21.29 -9.91 1.47
CA LEU A 330 -21.45 -8.46 1.63
C LEU A 330 -22.39 -7.85 0.57
N ARG A 331 -22.45 -8.44 -0.65
CA ARG A 331 -23.42 -8.03 -1.69
C ARG A 331 -24.86 -8.37 -1.37
N ASN A 332 -25.09 -9.35 -0.50
CA ASN A 332 -26.44 -9.75 -0.09
C ASN A 332 -26.91 -9.00 1.16
N CYS A 333 -26.03 -8.22 1.81
CA CYS A 333 -26.40 -7.37 2.93
C CYS A 333 -27.32 -6.22 2.49
N LEU A 334 -28.24 -5.84 3.36
CA LEU A 334 -29.12 -4.70 3.14
C LEU A 334 -28.33 -3.39 3.27
N PRO A 335 -28.78 -2.31 2.61
CA PRO A 335 -28.26 -0.97 2.90
C PRO A 335 -28.39 -0.63 4.39
N PHE A 336 -27.44 0.15 4.88
CA PHE A 336 -27.47 0.70 6.23
C PHE A 336 -28.66 1.67 6.38
N THR A 337 -29.31 1.65 7.53
CA THR A 337 -30.54 2.42 7.83
C THR A 337 -30.40 3.32 9.03
#